data_AF-A0A7C3GQL6-F1
#
_entry.id   AF-A0A7C3GQL6-F1
#
_cell.length_a   1.000
_cell.length_b   1.000
_cell.length_c   1.000
_cell.angle_alpha   90.00
_cell.angle_beta   90.00
_cell.angle_gamma   90.00
#
_symmetry.space_group_name_H-M   'P 1'
#
loop_
_entity.id
_entity.type
_entity.pdbx_description
1 polymer ?
#
loop_
_entity_poly.entity_id
_entity_poly.type
_entity_poly.pdbx_seq_one_letter_code
_entity_poly.pdbx_strand_id
1 'polypeptide(L)'
;MTSSDWPIEIIRSEKRRKTVSASVENGRLIIRAPARMSERELRPIVEKLRARLAKRANLTPQTNNELATRAQQLNRELFDGKLRWHSVRYVTNQNKRYGS
;
A
#
# COMPACT_ATOMS: atom_id res chain seq x y z
N MET A 1 5.13 -5.36 14.77
CA MET A 1 5.18 -6.33 13.65
C MET A 1 5.88 -5.65 12.50
N THR A 2 7.12 -6.02 12.22
CA THR A 2 7.92 -5.43 11.15
C THR A 2 7.26 -5.73 9.81
N SER A 3 7.13 -4.71 8.96
CA SER A 3 6.46 -4.75 7.66
C SER A 3 7.17 -5.59 6.60
N SER A 4 7.85 -6.66 6.99
CA SER A 4 8.69 -7.47 6.11
C SER A 4 8.16 -8.89 5.91
N ASP A 5 7.18 -9.37 6.68
CA ASP A 5 6.78 -10.78 6.71
C ASP A 5 5.37 -11.06 6.15
N TRP A 6 4.98 -10.36 5.09
CA TRP A 6 3.73 -10.72 4.41
C TRP A 6 3.88 -12.06 3.68
N PRO A 7 2.94 -13.01 3.85
CA PRO A 7 2.86 -14.20 3.00
C PRO A 7 2.80 -13.79 1.53
N ILE A 8 3.65 -14.39 0.69
CA ILE A 8 3.77 -14.04 -0.73
C ILE A 8 2.84 -14.94 -1.54
N GLU A 9 2.03 -14.33 -2.39
CA GLU A 9 1.19 -15.04 -3.37
C GLU A 9 1.54 -14.54 -4.77
N ILE A 10 1.85 -15.47 -5.68
CA ILE A 10 2.24 -15.14 -7.06
C ILE A 10 1.11 -15.51 -8.02
N ILE A 11 0.51 -14.50 -8.62
CA ILE A 11 -0.50 -14.65 -9.67
C ILE A 11 0.17 -14.50 -11.04
N ARG A 12 0.17 -15.59 -11.81
CA ARG A 12 0.67 -15.61 -13.19
C ARG A 12 -0.42 -15.15 -14.15
N SER A 13 -0.09 -14.17 -14.99
CA SER A 13 -1.02 -13.58 -15.96
C SER A 13 -0.54 -13.79 -17.39
N GLU A 14 -1.41 -14.34 -18.23
CA GLU A 14 -1.15 -14.51 -19.66
C GLU A 14 -1.26 -13.20 -20.46
N LYS A 15 -2.02 -12.23 -19.95
CA LYS A 15 -2.17 -10.90 -20.58
C LYS A 15 -0.93 -10.03 -20.39
N ARG A 16 -0.17 -10.24 -19.30
CA ARG A 16 1.05 -9.47 -19.00
C ARG A 16 2.22 -9.99 -19.83
N ARG A 17 2.98 -9.08 -20.44
CA ARG A 17 4.14 -9.41 -21.28
C ARG A 17 5.48 -9.20 -20.57
N LYS A 18 5.67 -8.07 -19.88
CA LYS A 18 6.96 -7.71 -19.25
C LYS A 18 6.85 -7.18 -17.82
N THR A 19 5.65 -6.83 -17.38
CA THR A 19 5.44 -6.07 -16.13
C THR A 19 5.17 -6.99 -14.94
N VAL A 20 5.96 -6.79 -13.89
CA VAL A 20 5.73 -7.36 -12.56
C VAL A 20 5.26 -6.25 -11.63
N SER A 21 4.15 -6.46 -10.93
CA SER A 21 3.62 -5.51 -9.94
C SER A 21 3.37 -6.19 -8.61
N ALA A 22 3.54 -5.46 -7.52
CA ALA A 22 3.33 -5.94 -6.16
C ALA A 22 2.34 -5.04 -5.41
N SER A 23 1.45 -5.65 -4.63
CA SER A 23 0.46 -4.97 -3.79
C SER A 23 0.27 -5.73 -2.49
N VAL A 24 -0.03 -5.03 -1.40
CA VAL A 24 -0.42 -5.67 -0.13
C VAL A 24 -1.94 -5.69 -0.06
N GLU A 25 -2.53 -6.88 -0.09
CA GLU A 25 -3.98 -7.09 -0.07
C GLU A 25 -4.29 -8.09 1.05
N ASN A 26 -5.21 -7.76 1.96
CA ASN A 26 -5.60 -8.62 3.10
C ASN A 26 -4.39 -9.16 3.92
N GLY A 27 -3.34 -8.35 4.07
CA GLY A 27 -2.13 -8.75 4.79
C GLY A 27 -1.22 -9.73 4.04
N ARG A 28 -1.41 -9.90 2.72
CA ARG A 28 -0.56 -10.72 1.85
C ARG A 28 0.10 -9.89 0.77
N LEU A 29 1.31 -10.26 0.38
CA LEU A 29 2.02 -9.65 -0.73
C LEU A 29 1.63 -10.35 -2.03
N ILE A 30 0.74 -9.71 -2.80
CA ILE A 30 0.28 -10.22 -4.09
C ILE A 30 1.23 -9.73 -5.19
N ILE A 31 1.94 -10.67 -5.79
CA ILE A 31 2.82 -10.44 -6.95
C ILE A 31 2.07 -10.86 -8.21
N ARG A 32 1.91 -9.93 -9.15
CA ARG A 32 1.33 -10.21 -10.46
C ARG A 32 2.44 -10.20 -11.52
N ALA A 33 2.71 -11.34 -12.12
CA ALA A 33 3.83 -11.53 -13.06
C ALA A 33 3.38 -12.18 -14.40
N PRO A 34 4.13 -11.99 -15.50
CA PRO A 34 3.87 -12.71 -16.76
C PRO A 34 3.94 -14.23 -16.58
N ALA A 35 3.04 -14.96 -17.25
CA ALA A 35 3.04 -16.42 -17.24
C ALA A 35 4.32 -17.01 -17.84
N ARG A 36 4.91 -16.35 -18.84
CA ARG A 36 6.12 -16.79 -19.56
C ARG A 36 7.44 -16.42 -18.87
N MET A 37 7.41 -15.65 -17.79
CA MET A 37 8.64 -15.24 -17.08
C MET A 37 9.12 -16.39 -16.19
N SER A 38 10.41 -16.72 -16.25
CA SER A 38 10.95 -17.77 -15.40
C SER A 38 11.00 -17.35 -13.93
N GLU A 39 11.02 -18.32 -13.02
CA GLU A 39 11.14 -18.03 -11.59
C GLU A 39 12.49 -17.43 -11.22
N ARG A 40 13.55 -17.80 -11.95
CA ARG A 40 14.91 -17.23 -11.79
C ARG A 40 14.93 -15.73 -12.11
N GLU A 41 14.22 -15.29 -13.14
CA GLU A 41 14.07 -13.88 -13.48
C GLU A 41 13.14 -13.13 -12.51
N LEU A 42 12.10 -13.80 -12.02
CA LEU A 42 11.11 -13.20 -11.15
C LEU A 42 11.65 -12.94 -9.73
N ARG A 43 12.42 -13.87 -9.17
CA ARG A 43 12.93 -13.82 -7.80
C ARG A 43 13.64 -12.50 -7.44
N PRO A 44 14.63 -12.01 -8.19
CA PRO A 44 15.29 -10.73 -7.86
C PRO A 44 14.34 -9.52 -7.95
N ILE A 45 13.34 -9.58 -8.83
CA ILE A 45 12.33 -8.51 -8.96
C ILE A 45 11.42 -8.50 -7.74
N VAL A 46 10.97 -9.69 -7.28
CA VAL A 46 10.13 -9.84 -6.10
C VAL A 46 10.83 -9.31 -4.85
N GLU A 47 12.10 -9.67 -4.64
CA GLU A 47 12.87 -9.17 -3.50
C GLU A 47 13.00 -7.65 -3.50
N LYS A 48 13.30 -7.05 -4.67
CA LYS A 48 13.37 -5.59 -4.81
C LYS A 48 12.02 -4.92 -4.51
N LEU A 49 10.91 -5.52 -4.95
CA LEU A 49 9.57 -5.01 -4.69
C LEU A 49 9.18 -5.13 -3.22
N ARG A 50 9.50 -6.27 -2.58
CA ARG A 50 9.30 -6.51 -1.14
C ARG A 50 10.06 -5.49 -0.31
N ALA A 51 11.36 -5.31 -0.57
CA ALA A 51 12.18 -4.34 0.15
C ALA A 51 11.65 -2.91 0.01
N ARG A 52 11.20 -2.53 -1.19
CA ARG A 52 10.60 -1.20 -1.43
C ARG A 52 9.29 -1.01 -0.66
N LEU A 53 8.45 -2.04 -0.59
CA LEU A 53 7.19 -1.99 0.16
C LEU A 53 7.43 -1.98 1.67
N ALA A 54 8.34 -2.79 2.18
CA ALA A 54 8.74 -2.79 3.58
C ALA A 54 9.30 -1.42 4.01
N LYS A 55 10.17 -0.81 3.17
CA LYS A 55 10.67 0.55 3.42
C LYS A 55 9.53 1.57 3.46
N ARG A 56 8.58 1.50 2.52
CA ARG A 56 7.40 2.39 2.53
C ARG A 56 6.55 2.19 3.78
N ALA A 57 6.24 0.96 4.14
CA ALA A 57 5.43 0.65 5.31
C ALA A 57 6.12 1.08 6.62
N ASN A 58 7.44 0.92 6.73
CA ASN A 58 8.20 1.41 7.88
C ASN A 58 8.29 2.95 7.94
N LEU A 59 8.32 3.62 6.78
CA LEU A 59 8.23 5.08 6.69
C LEU A 59 6.82 5.63 6.88
N THR A 60 5.82 4.75 7.00
CA THR A 60 4.42 5.14 7.13
C THR A 60 3.93 4.76 8.53
N PRO A 61 4.33 5.51 9.58
CA PRO A 61 3.60 5.48 10.84
C PRO A 61 2.29 6.22 10.57
N GLN A 62 1.26 5.44 10.28
CA GLN A 62 -0.07 5.97 9.96
C GLN A 62 -1.07 5.12 10.71
N THR A 63 -0.95 5.16 12.04
CA THR A 63 -2.06 4.76 12.88
C THR A 63 -3.22 5.73 12.66
N ASN A 64 -4.46 5.25 12.80
CA ASN A 64 -5.63 6.12 12.70
C ASN A 64 -5.56 7.31 13.69
N ASN A 65 -4.82 7.15 14.80
CA ASN A 65 -4.58 8.22 15.78
C ASN A 65 -3.71 9.35 15.21
N GLU A 66 -2.60 9.03 14.53
CA GLU A 66 -1.75 10.04 13.89
C GLU A 66 -2.51 10.80 12.80
N LEU A 67 -3.37 10.09 12.05
CA LEU A 67 -4.25 10.71 11.07
C LEU A 67 -5.28 11.65 11.71
N ALA A 68 -5.89 11.26 12.83
CA ALA A 68 -6.84 12.10 13.56
C ALA A 68 -6.16 13.38 14.08
N THR A 69 -4.95 13.26 14.65
CA THR A 69 -4.16 14.40 15.10
C THR A 69 -3.84 15.35 13.96
N ARG A 70 -3.39 14.80 12.81
CA ARG A 70 -3.09 15.61 11.62
C ARG A 70 -4.32 16.29 11.05
N ALA A 71 -5.46 15.60 10.99
CA ALA A 71 -6.72 16.18 10.55
C ALA A 71 -7.17 17.34 11.45
N GLN A 72 -7.04 17.20 12.77
CA GLN A 72 -7.33 18.28 13.72
C GLN A 72 -6.41 19.49 13.53
N GLN A 73 -5.12 19.26 13.29
CA GLN A 73 -4.18 20.34 13.00
C GLN A 73 -4.60 21.13 11.75
N LEU A 74 -4.89 20.44 10.65
CA LEU A 74 -5.33 21.08 9.40
C LEU A 74 -6.66 21.81 9.56
N ASN A 75 -7.60 21.26 10.33
CA ASN A 75 -8.86 21.93 10.64
C ASN A 75 -8.61 23.28 11.33
N ARG A 76 -7.69 23.34 12.29
CA ARG A 76 -7.32 24.60 12.97
C ARG A 76 -6.63 25.59 12.03
N GLU A 77 -5.69 25.12 11.22
CA GLU A 77 -4.86 25.99 10.34
C GLU A 77 -5.64 26.57 9.16
N LEU A 78 -6.56 25.80 8.56
CA LEU A 78 -7.19 26.15 7.29
C LEU A 78 -8.69 26.46 7.40
N PHE A 79 -9.34 26.02 8.48
CA PHE A 79 -10.81 26.08 8.63
C PHE A 79 -11.25 26.66 9.98
N ASP A 80 -10.34 27.31 10.73
CA ASP A 80 -10.59 27.86 12.07
C ASP A 80 -11.17 26.84 13.07
N GLY A 81 -10.92 25.55 12.88
CA GLY A 81 -11.46 24.49 13.73
C GLY A 81 -12.96 24.21 13.53
N LYS A 82 -13.60 24.73 12.46
CA LYS A 82 -15.06 24.63 12.25
C LYS A 82 -15.51 23.24 11.78
N LEU A 83 -14.63 22.42 11.19
CA LEU A 83 -15.01 21.11 10.69
C LEU A 83 -15.23 20.12 11.84
N ARG A 84 -16.26 19.27 11.68
CA ARG A 84 -16.58 18.16 12.58
C ARG A 84 -16.68 16.88 11.78
N TRP A 85 -16.14 15.78 12.31
CA TRP A 85 -16.20 14.46 11.70
C TRP A 85 -16.29 13.38 12.78
N HIS A 86 -16.86 12.23 12.44
CA HIS A 86 -16.95 11.10 13.36
C HIS A 86 -15.65 10.28 13.44
N SER A 87 -14.97 10.08 12.31
CA SER A 87 -13.71 9.33 12.27
C SER A 87 -12.91 9.67 11.01
N VAL A 88 -11.58 9.58 11.10
CA VAL A 88 -10.67 9.65 9.94
C VAL A 88 -9.81 8.39 9.97
N ARG A 89 -9.74 7.68 8.84
CA ARG A 89 -8.99 6.43 8.72
C ARG A 89 -8.29 6.34 7.38
N TYR A 90 -7.13 5.68 7.34
CA TYR A 90 -6.57 5.26 6.06
C TYR A 90 -7.41 4.10 5.51
N VAL A 91 -7.72 4.17 4.22
CA VAL A 91 -8.39 3.10 3.50
C VAL A 91 -7.42 2.51 2.48
N THR A 92 -7.38 1.18 2.38
CA THR A 92 -6.48 0.47 1.47
C THR A 92 -7.08 0.28 0.07
N ASN A 93 -8.37 0.55 -0.10
CA ASN A 93 -9.13 0.36 -1.32
C ASN A 93 -9.48 1.67 -2.04
N GLN A 94 -8.71 2.75 -1.82
CA GLN A 94 -8.90 3.99 -2.57
C GLN A 94 -8.42 3.82 -4.03
N ASN A 95 -9.36 3.49 -4.91
CA ASN A 95 -9.11 3.29 -6.34
C ASN A 95 -9.21 4.58 -7.17
N LYS A 96 -9.61 5.70 -6.56
CA LYS A 96 -9.74 7.02 -7.19
C LYS A 96 -9.19 8.11 -6.27
N ARG A 97 -8.51 9.11 -6.84
CA ARG A 97 -7.84 10.20 -6.08
C ARG A 97 -8.84 11.04 -5.27
N TYR A 98 -10.04 11.24 -5.80
CA TYR A 98 -11.13 11.94 -5.13
C TYR A 98 -12.29 10.97 -4.89
N GLY A 99 -12.93 11.07 -3.73
CA GLY A 99 -14.21 10.41 -3.47
C GLY A 99 -15.30 11.01 -4.35
N SER A 100 -16.31 10.22 -4.68
CA SER A 100 -17.54 10.72 -5.31
C SER A 100 -18.46 11.33 -4.26
#